data_AF-A0A1B0GN25-F1
#
_entry.id   AF-A0A1B0GN25-F1
#
_cell.length_a   1.000
_cell.length_b   1.000
_cell.length_c   1.000
_cell.angle_alpha   90.00
_cell.angle_beta   90.00
_cell.angle_gamma   90.00
#
_symmetry.space_group_name_H-M   'P 1'
#
loop_
_entity.id
_entity.type
_entity.pdbx_description
1 polymer ?
#
loop_
_entity_poly.entity_id
_entity_poly.type
_entity_poly.pdbx_seq_one_letter_code
_entity_poly.pdbx_strand_id
1 'polypeptide(L)'
;MSRKIALSFLIAGSIRHLLMCSTFAPYIRDRVEVSTPLNSWKRVLEGAYLYDNGVDPYSGDMYHENPVILVTTNFLIKHCAAVIPFLFVVIDLLAAGFIYGMAKIVARDLLSRQKREMANYAKGTEELQLKPEDLGQIPLYCTVAYLFNPYTILNCVGQTTTNGLMGFVQRIAHFDLLRTSARVSFWDFLSPTIT
;
A
#
# COMPACT_ATOMS: atom_id res chain seq x y z
N MET A 1 17.02 -6.71 7.51
CA MET A 1 16.05 -5.90 8.28
C MET A 1 16.64 -5.62 9.65
N SER A 2 16.50 -4.41 10.20
CA SER A 2 16.84 -4.16 11.61
C SER A 2 15.89 -4.96 12.52
N ARG A 3 16.34 -5.40 13.70
CA ARG A 3 15.48 -6.11 14.67
C ARG A 3 14.19 -5.34 14.99
N LYS A 4 14.27 -4.02 15.01
CA LYS A 4 13.15 -3.10 15.23
C LYS A 4 12.06 -3.23 14.17
N ILE A 5 12.42 -3.26 12.88
CA ILE A 5 11.42 -3.32 11.82
C ILE A 5 10.74 -4.69 11.77
N ALA A 6 11.48 -5.78 11.97
CA ALA A 6 10.88 -7.11 12.04
C ALA A 6 9.86 -7.20 13.19
N LEU A 7 10.20 -6.64 14.36
CA LEU A 7 9.28 -6.56 15.49
C LEU A 7 8.04 -5.70 15.16
N SER A 8 8.20 -4.57 14.49
CA SER A 8 7.07 -3.74 14.04
C SER A 8 6.11 -4.50 13.13
N PHE A 9 6.62 -5.29 12.17
CA PHE A 9 5.79 -6.12 11.30
C PHE A 9 5.04 -7.20 12.08
N LEU A 10 5.70 -7.87 13.03
CA LEU A 10 5.08 -8.90 13.87
C LEU A 10 3.96 -8.34 14.76
N ILE A 11 4.20 -7.19 15.40
CA ILE A 11 3.19 -6.54 16.24
C ILE A 11 2.02 -6.08 15.37
N ALA A 12 2.31 -5.37 14.28
CA ALA A 12 1.29 -4.84 13.37
C ALA A 12 0.45 -5.94 12.71
N GLY A 13 1.07 -7.06 12.34
CA GLY A 13 0.39 -8.24 11.81
C GLY A 13 -0.48 -8.92 12.86
N SER A 14 0.03 -9.08 14.09
CA SER A 14 -0.74 -9.63 15.21
C SER A 14 -1.96 -8.79 15.53
N ILE A 15 -1.83 -7.45 15.58
CA ILE A 15 -2.97 -6.53 15.82
C ILE A 15 -4.06 -6.74 14.76
N ARG A 16 -3.70 -6.76 13.48
CA ARG A 16 -4.65 -6.96 12.38
C ARG A 16 -5.32 -8.32 12.48
N HIS A 17 -4.55 -9.38 12.73
CA HIS A 17 -5.07 -10.72 12.83
C HIS A 17 -6.04 -10.87 14.01
N LEU A 18 -5.67 -10.37 15.19
CA LEU A 18 -6.52 -10.39 16.39
C LEU A 18 -7.81 -9.59 16.18
N LEU A 19 -7.73 -8.40 15.59
CA LEU A 19 -8.92 -7.59 15.27
C LEU A 19 -9.82 -8.29 14.24
N MET A 20 -9.25 -8.90 13.22
CA MET A 20 -9.99 -9.65 12.20
C MET A 20 -10.73 -10.87 12.79
N CYS A 21 -10.14 -11.54 13.77
CA CYS A 21 -10.76 -12.68 14.47
C CYS A 21 -11.70 -12.25 15.61
N SER A 22 -11.71 -10.98 15.99
CA SER A 22 -12.54 -10.47 17.08
C SER A 22 -14.00 -10.25 16.65
N THR A 23 -14.88 -10.16 17.63
CA THR A 23 -16.29 -9.78 17.43
C THR A 23 -16.48 -8.39 16.83
N PHE A 24 -15.44 -7.54 16.85
CA PHE A 24 -15.49 -6.18 16.30
C PHE A 24 -15.37 -6.11 14.77
N ALA A 25 -14.82 -7.15 14.12
CA ALA A 25 -14.61 -7.18 12.69
C ALA A 25 -15.88 -6.85 11.85
N PRO A 26 -17.06 -7.47 12.10
CA PRO A 26 -18.28 -7.13 11.37
C PRO A 26 -18.72 -5.68 11.60
N TYR A 27 -18.63 -5.17 12.83
CA TYR A 27 -18.99 -3.79 13.13
C TYR A 27 -18.09 -2.78 12.42
N ILE A 28 -16.79 -3.07 12.32
CA ILE A 28 -15.82 -2.23 11.60
C ILE A 28 -16.13 -2.24 10.10
N ARG A 29 -16.44 -3.41 9.53
CA ARG A 29 -16.81 -3.54 8.12
C ARG A 29 -18.06 -2.75 7.74
N ASP A 30 -19.02 -2.64 8.66
CA ASP A 30 -20.28 -1.94 8.40
C ASP A 30 -20.18 -0.41 8.56
N ARG A 31 -19.05 0.12 9.01
CA ARG A 31 -18.84 1.57 9.08
C ARG A 31 -18.46 2.14 7.71
N VAL A 32 -19.21 3.15 7.29
CA VAL A 32 -19.01 3.88 6.03
C VAL A 32 -17.64 4.58 5.94
N GLU A 33 -17.04 4.92 7.09
CA GLU A 33 -15.70 5.51 7.19
C GLU A 33 -14.59 4.53 6.77
N VAL A 34 -14.84 3.24 6.94
CA VAL A 34 -13.89 2.18 6.64
C VAL A 34 -14.23 1.56 5.29
N SER A 35 -15.47 1.14 5.10
CA SER A 35 -15.95 0.56 3.86
C SER A 35 -16.94 1.50 3.20
N THR A 36 -16.46 2.27 2.24
CA THR A 36 -17.34 3.11 1.43
C THR A 36 -18.16 2.25 0.47
N PRO A 37 -19.30 2.76 -0.02
CA PRO A 37 -20.08 2.09 -1.07
C PRO A 37 -19.29 1.85 -2.37
N LEU A 38 -18.08 2.37 -2.55
CA LEU A 38 -17.29 2.09 -3.75
C LEU A 38 -16.27 0.96 -3.55
N ASN A 39 -15.81 0.71 -2.32
CA ASN A 39 -14.70 -0.22 -2.04
C ASN A 39 -15.01 -1.31 -1.01
N SER A 40 -16.28 -1.45 -0.61
CA SER A 40 -16.68 -2.43 0.40
C SER A 40 -16.64 -3.86 -0.14
N TRP A 41 -16.24 -4.79 0.73
CA TRP A 41 -16.26 -6.23 0.44
C TRP A 41 -17.65 -6.74 0.03
N LYS A 42 -18.73 -6.11 0.51
CA LYS A 42 -20.11 -6.49 0.17
C LYS A 42 -20.37 -6.39 -1.33
N ARG A 43 -19.81 -5.40 -2.01
CA ARG A 43 -19.98 -5.23 -3.47
C ARG A 43 -19.19 -6.22 -4.27
N VAL A 44 -18.04 -6.68 -3.75
CA VAL A 44 -17.30 -7.79 -4.34
C VAL A 44 -18.11 -9.08 -4.27
N LEU A 45 -18.78 -9.33 -3.13
CA LEU A 45 -19.67 -10.47 -2.99
C LEU A 45 -20.88 -10.38 -3.94
N GLU A 46 -21.53 -9.22 -4.00
CA GLU A 46 -22.68 -8.99 -4.90
C GLU A 46 -22.28 -9.09 -6.38
N GLY A 47 -21.15 -8.49 -6.76
CA GLY A 47 -20.61 -8.57 -8.12
C GLY A 47 -20.25 -10.00 -8.52
N ALA A 48 -19.61 -10.76 -7.63
CA ALA A 48 -19.31 -12.17 -7.86
C ALA A 48 -20.60 -13.01 -7.98
N TYR A 49 -21.61 -12.72 -7.17
CA TYR A 49 -22.92 -13.38 -7.25
C TYR A 49 -23.62 -13.12 -8.58
N LEU A 50 -23.64 -11.87 -9.07
CA LEU A 50 -24.22 -11.54 -10.38
C LEU A 50 -23.47 -12.24 -11.51
N TYR A 51 -22.13 -12.20 -11.46
CA TYR A 51 -21.27 -12.84 -12.45
C TYR A 51 -21.57 -14.35 -12.55
N ASP A 52 -21.78 -15.01 -11.42
CA ASP A 52 -22.11 -16.44 -11.37
C ASP A 52 -23.47 -16.79 -11.97
N ASN A 53 -24.41 -15.86 -11.92
CA ASN A 53 -25.76 -16.02 -12.48
C ASN A 53 -25.86 -15.55 -13.93
N GLY A 54 -24.73 -15.25 -14.59
CA GLY A 54 -24.71 -14.79 -15.98
C GLY A 54 -25.28 -13.39 -16.18
N VAL A 55 -25.42 -12.61 -15.10
CA VAL A 55 -25.84 -11.21 -15.15
C VAL A 55 -24.58 -10.34 -15.15
N ASP A 56 -24.51 -9.39 -16.07
CA ASP A 56 -23.39 -8.45 -16.15
C ASP A 56 -23.30 -7.59 -14.86
N PRO A 57 -22.24 -7.72 -14.04
CA PRO A 57 -22.08 -6.92 -12.83
C PRO A 57 -21.87 -5.43 -13.10
N TYR A 58 -21.46 -5.07 -14.33
CA TYR A 58 -21.16 -3.72 -14.77
C TYR A 58 -22.34 -2.99 -15.41
N SER A 59 -23.44 -3.70 -15.68
CA SER A 59 -24.61 -3.09 -16.36
C SER A 59 -25.38 -2.11 -15.47
N GLY A 60 -25.06 -2.05 -14.18
CA GLY A 60 -25.62 -1.09 -13.23
C GLY A 60 -24.52 -0.38 -12.43
N ASP A 61 -24.93 0.49 -11.51
CA ASP A 61 -24.00 1.22 -10.64
C ASP A 61 -23.33 0.31 -9.58
N MET A 62 -23.52 -1.01 -9.64
CA MET A 62 -23.24 -1.96 -8.56
C MET A 62 -21.77 -2.38 -8.45
N TYR A 63 -20.99 -2.37 -9.53
CA TYR A 63 -19.61 -2.83 -9.50
C TYR A 63 -18.72 -2.00 -10.42
N HIS A 64 -17.70 -1.36 -9.85
CA HIS A 64 -16.79 -0.43 -10.55
C HIS A 64 -15.32 -0.84 -10.47
N GLU A 65 -15.05 -2.04 -9.97
CA GLU A 65 -13.68 -2.55 -9.86
C GLU A 65 -13.27 -3.24 -11.17
N ASN A 66 -11.95 -3.39 -11.38
CA ASN A 66 -11.42 -3.96 -12.61
C ASN A 66 -11.91 -5.42 -12.84
N PRO A 67 -12.32 -5.82 -14.07
CA PRO A 67 -12.76 -7.18 -14.39
C PRO A 67 -11.81 -8.30 -13.96
N VAL A 68 -10.49 -8.04 -13.98
CA VAL A 68 -9.49 -9.01 -13.50
C VAL A 68 -9.64 -9.26 -12.00
N ILE A 69 -9.95 -8.21 -11.23
CA ILE A 69 -10.21 -8.30 -9.79
C ILE A 69 -11.48 -9.09 -9.55
N LEU A 70 -12.54 -8.88 -10.33
CA LEU A 70 -13.79 -9.62 -10.23
C LEU A 70 -13.59 -11.12 -10.42
N VAL A 71 -12.91 -11.53 -11.49
CA VAL A 71 -12.68 -12.95 -11.78
C VAL A 71 -11.81 -13.59 -10.70
N THR A 72 -10.75 -12.90 -10.26
CA THR A 72 -9.84 -13.39 -9.22
C THR A 72 -10.54 -13.51 -7.87
N THR A 73 -11.31 -12.50 -7.48
CA THR A 73 -12.03 -12.50 -6.19
C THR A 73 -13.16 -13.51 -6.19
N ASN A 74 -13.89 -13.67 -7.29
CA ASN A 74 -14.90 -14.71 -7.42
C ASN A 74 -14.29 -16.12 -7.24
N PHE A 75 -13.19 -16.41 -7.93
CA PHE A 75 -12.47 -17.67 -7.74
C PHE A 75 -12.03 -17.89 -6.28
N LEU A 76 -11.48 -16.86 -5.63
CA LEU A 76 -11.08 -16.91 -4.23
C LEU A 76 -12.26 -17.13 -3.28
N ILE A 77 -13.41 -16.49 -3.54
CA ILE A 77 -14.63 -16.64 -2.75
C ILE A 77 -15.14 -18.08 -2.85
N LYS A 78 -15.13 -18.69 -4.03
CA LYS A 78 -15.62 -20.06 -4.25
C LYS A 78 -14.72 -21.13 -3.62
N HIS A 79 -13.40 -21.00 -3.78
CA HIS A 79 -12.47 -22.08 -3.44
C HIS A 79 -11.70 -21.85 -2.13
N CYS A 80 -11.60 -20.60 -1.68
CA CYS A 80 -10.66 -20.21 -0.62
C CYS A 80 -11.24 -19.19 0.37
N ALA A 81 -12.57 -19.16 0.56
CA ALA A 81 -13.24 -18.17 1.43
C ALA A 81 -12.62 -18.05 2.83
N ALA A 82 -12.24 -19.17 3.45
CA ALA A 82 -11.63 -19.20 4.79
C ALA A 82 -10.25 -18.52 4.84
N VAL A 83 -9.53 -18.48 3.72
CA VAL A 83 -8.16 -17.92 3.64
C VAL A 83 -8.19 -16.43 3.31
N ILE A 84 -9.30 -15.90 2.79
CA ILE A 84 -9.44 -14.49 2.38
C ILE A 84 -9.01 -13.51 3.49
N PRO A 85 -9.48 -13.60 4.75
CA PRO A 85 -9.08 -12.65 5.78
C PRO A 85 -7.56 -12.66 6.02
N PHE A 86 -6.94 -13.84 5.96
CA PHE A 86 -5.49 -13.98 6.10
C PHE A 86 -4.75 -13.36 4.91
N LEU A 87 -5.24 -13.56 3.68
CA LEU A 87 -4.67 -12.94 2.48
C LEU A 87 -4.66 -11.41 2.58
N PHE A 88 -5.72 -10.79 3.10
CA PHE A 88 -5.75 -9.34 3.30
C PHE A 88 -4.65 -8.86 4.26
N VAL A 89 -4.40 -9.58 5.37
CA VAL A 89 -3.30 -9.25 6.30
C VAL A 89 -1.95 -9.40 5.62
N VAL A 90 -1.73 -10.49 4.88
CA VAL A 90 -0.46 -10.71 4.15
C VAL A 90 -0.23 -9.62 3.11
N ILE A 91 -1.25 -9.30 2.31
CA ILE A 91 -1.17 -8.25 1.30
C ILE A 91 -0.85 -6.90 1.95
N ASP A 92 -1.50 -6.54 3.06
CA ASP A 92 -1.21 -5.28 3.75
C ASP A 92 0.22 -5.21 4.31
N LEU A 93 0.73 -6.32 4.84
CA LEU A 93 2.14 -6.39 5.30
C LEU A 93 3.12 -6.30 4.14
N LEU A 94 2.85 -6.98 3.01
CA LEU A 94 3.68 -6.83 1.81
C LEU A 94 3.66 -5.39 1.30
N ALA A 95 2.50 -4.74 1.35
CA ALA A 95 2.34 -3.34 0.98
C ALA A 95 3.18 -2.39 1.88
N ALA A 96 3.34 -2.70 3.17
CA ALA A 96 4.29 -2.02 4.05
C ALA A 96 5.75 -2.30 3.66
N GLY A 97 6.06 -3.52 3.22
CA GLY A 97 7.37 -3.88 2.66
C GLY A 97 7.74 -3.07 1.42
N PHE A 98 6.79 -2.85 0.51
CA PHE A 98 6.97 -1.96 -0.63
C PHE A 98 7.24 -0.51 -0.21
N ILE A 99 6.50 0.01 0.78
CA ILE A 99 6.75 1.37 1.33
C ILE A 99 8.18 1.48 1.87
N TYR A 100 8.64 0.48 2.63
CA TYR A 100 10.02 0.46 3.12
C TYR A 100 11.04 0.51 1.98
N GLY A 101 10.82 -0.30 0.94
CA GLY A 101 11.66 -0.33 -0.25
C GLY A 101 11.69 1.01 -0.99
N MET A 102 10.52 1.59 -1.25
CA MET A 102 10.37 2.90 -1.91
C MET A 102 11.05 4.01 -1.13
N ALA A 103 10.79 4.11 0.18
CA ALA A 103 11.39 5.12 1.05
C ALA A 103 12.93 5.02 1.06
N LYS A 104 13.48 3.80 0.97
CA LYS A 104 14.93 3.58 0.87
C LYS A 104 15.50 4.04 -0.47
N ILE A 105 14.78 3.84 -1.57
CA ILE A 105 15.19 4.33 -2.90
C ILE A 105 15.19 5.87 -2.89
N VAL A 106 14.09 6.47 -2.44
CA VAL A 106 13.93 7.93 -2.40
C VAL A 106 14.96 8.58 -1.47
N ALA A 107 15.17 8.06 -0.26
CA ALA A 107 16.16 8.63 0.66
C ALA A 107 17.58 8.62 0.09
N ARG A 108 17.96 7.57 -0.66
CA ARG A 108 19.26 7.49 -1.33
C ARG A 108 19.39 8.48 -2.48
N ASP A 109 18.33 8.63 -3.26
CA ASP A 109 18.31 9.57 -4.37
C ASP A 109 18.39 11.02 -3.86
N LEU A 110 17.62 11.37 -2.82
CA LEU A 110 17.70 12.67 -2.16
C LEU A 110 19.10 12.98 -1.62
N LEU A 111 19.75 12.03 -0.94
CA LEU A 111 21.12 12.23 -0.46
C LEU A 111 22.12 12.42 -1.60
N SER A 112 21.94 11.69 -2.70
CA SER A 112 22.82 11.80 -3.88
C SER A 112 22.66 13.15 -4.58
N ARG A 113 21.43 13.68 -4.65
CA ARG A 113 21.13 15.02 -5.18
C ARG A 113 21.72 16.11 -4.30
N GLN A 114 21.51 16.03 -2.99
CA GLN A 114 22.09 16.97 -2.03
C GLN A 114 23.61 17.07 -2.17
N LYS A 115 24.32 15.95 -2.38
CA LYS A 115 25.77 15.96 -2.62
C LYS A 115 26.17 16.64 -3.93
N ARG A 116 25.36 16.53 -4.99
CA ARG A 116 25.62 17.17 -6.30
C ARG A 116 25.35 18.67 -6.26
N GLU A 117 24.32 19.08 -5.54
CA GLU A 117 23.85 20.48 -5.46
C GLU A 117 24.44 21.23 -4.27
N MET A 118 25.31 20.60 -3.48
CA MET A 118 25.85 21.12 -2.22
C MET A 118 26.44 22.54 -2.33
N ALA A 119 26.98 22.90 -3.50
CA ALA A 119 27.53 24.23 -3.77
C ALA A 119 26.47 25.36 -3.79
N ASN A 120 25.19 25.02 -4.04
CA ASN A 120 24.08 25.97 -4.12
C ASN A 120 23.32 26.13 -2.80
N TYR A 121 23.73 25.44 -1.74
CA TYR A 121 23.04 25.48 -0.45
C TYR A 121 23.40 26.76 0.33
N ALA A 122 22.39 27.37 0.97
CA ALA A 122 22.61 28.52 1.84
C ALA A 122 23.46 28.14 3.06
N LYS A 123 24.35 29.05 3.47
CA LYS A 123 25.18 28.88 4.67
C LYS A 123 24.29 28.74 5.92
N GLY A 124 24.63 27.81 6.82
CA GLY A 124 23.87 27.56 8.05
C GLY A 124 22.71 26.56 7.92
N THR A 125 22.56 25.87 6.77
CA THR A 125 21.51 24.85 6.56
C THR A 125 21.95 23.41 6.89
N GLU A 126 23.12 23.24 7.50
CA GLU A 126 23.76 21.95 7.77
C GLU A 126 22.92 21.02 8.66
N GLU A 127 22.11 21.58 9.55
CA GLU A 127 21.19 20.80 10.40
C GLU A 127 20.00 20.23 9.63
N LEU A 128 19.58 20.87 8.54
CA LEU A 128 18.46 20.46 7.68
C LEU A 128 18.88 19.46 6.60
N GLN A 129 20.19 19.27 6.42
CA GLN A 129 20.75 18.38 5.43
C GLN A 129 20.59 16.91 5.86
N LEU A 130 20.24 16.07 4.89
CA LEU A 130 20.11 14.63 5.09
C LEU A 130 21.47 14.04 5.49
N LYS A 131 21.50 13.29 6.58
CA LYS A 131 22.69 12.61 7.07
C LYS A 131 22.70 11.15 6.61
N PRO A 132 23.87 10.48 6.55
CA PRO A 132 23.93 9.06 6.23
C PRO A 132 23.12 8.18 7.18
N GLU A 133 22.98 8.59 8.44
CA GLU A 133 22.17 7.91 9.45
C GLU A 133 20.67 7.88 9.08
N ASP A 134 20.18 8.90 8.38
CA ASP A 134 18.78 9.06 7.97
C ASP A 134 18.36 8.03 6.91
N LEU A 135 19.32 7.48 6.15
CA LEU A 135 19.05 6.41 5.18
C LEU A 135 18.48 5.14 5.82
N GLY A 136 18.73 4.94 7.12
CA GLY A 136 18.12 3.87 7.90
C GLY A 136 16.83 4.28 8.62
N GLN A 137 16.77 5.54 9.08
CA GLN A 137 15.68 6.04 9.91
C GLN A 137 14.45 6.44 9.09
N ILE A 138 14.62 7.14 7.96
CA ILE A 138 13.51 7.57 7.11
C ILE A 138 12.65 6.38 6.66
N PRO A 139 13.21 5.29 6.10
CA PRO A 139 12.40 4.16 5.68
C PRO A 139 11.71 3.46 6.87
N LEU A 140 12.38 3.43 8.03
CA LEU A 140 11.79 2.87 9.24
C LEU A 140 10.58 3.68 9.69
N TYR A 141 10.70 5.02 9.79
CA TYR A 141 9.62 5.89 10.22
C TYR A 141 8.43 5.86 9.26
N CYS A 142 8.67 5.93 7.94
CA CYS A 142 7.59 5.80 6.95
C CYS A 142 6.85 4.46 7.09
N THR A 143 7.58 3.38 7.34
CA THR A 143 6.98 2.03 7.46
C THR A 143 6.21 1.87 8.76
N VAL A 144 6.74 2.37 9.88
CA VAL A 144 6.05 2.35 11.18
C VAL A 144 4.80 3.22 11.15
N ALA A 145 4.90 4.43 10.56
CA ALA A 145 3.75 5.31 10.37
C ALA A 145 2.65 4.61 9.57
N TYR A 146 3.00 3.86 8.52
CA TYR A 146 2.03 3.05 7.79
C TYR A 146 1.46 1.89 8.62
N LEU A 147 2.33 1.05 9.22
CA LEU A 147 1.92 -0.16 9.93
C LEU A 147 0.97 0.10 11.10
N PHE A 148 1.16 1.22 11.80
CA PHE A 148 0.39 1.61 12.97
C PHE A 148 -0.65 2.70 12.69
N ASN A 149 -0.88 3.05 11.42
CA ASN A 149 -1.95 3.97 11.07
C ASN A 149 -3.30 3.28 11.32
N PRO A 150 -4.17 3.82 12.19
CA PRO A 150 -5.46 3.22 12.51
C PRO A 150 -6.33 3.03 11.26
N TYR A 151 -6.29 3.94 10.30
CA TYR A 151 -7.03 3.83 9.05
C TYR A 151 -6.60 2.64 8.20
N THR A 152 -5.29 2.35 8.14
CA THR A 152 -4.77 1.19 7.40
C THR A 152 -5.15 -0.13 8.07
N ILE A 153 -5.13 -0.16 9.41
CA ILE A 153 -5.54 -1.32 10.20
C ILE A 153 -7.03 -1.58 9.98
N LEU A 154 -7.86 -0.54 10.10
CA LEU A 154 -9.31 -0.65 9.90
C LEU A 154 -9.66 -1.06 8.46
N ASN A 155 -8.99 -0.51 7.45
CA ASN A 155 -9.19 -0.91 6.05
C ASN A 155 -8.82 -2.38 5.80
N CYS A 156 -7.74 -2.86 6.42
CA CYS A 156 -7.36 -4.28 6.35
C CYS A 156 -8.45 -5.16 6.98
N VAL A 157 -8.97 -4.78 8.15
CA VAL A 157 -10.03 -5.52 8.86
C VAL A 157 -11.37 -5.46 8.12
N GLY A 158 -11.68 -4.30 7.50
CA GLY A 158 -12.86 -4.10 6.66
C GLY A 158 -12.83 -4.87 5.33
N GLN A 159 -11.67 -5.42 4.96
CA GLN A 159 -11.42 -6.11 3.69
C GLN A 159 -11.72 -5.22 2.47
N THR A 160 -11.26 -3.97 2.52
CA THR A 160 -11.52 -3.00 1.44
C THR A 160 -10.65 -3.29 0.22
N THR A 161 -11.24 -3.22 -0.98
CA THR A 161 -10.55 -3.48 -2.26
C THR A 161 -9.44 -2.48 -2.53
N THR A 162 -9.63 -1.23 -2.10
CA THR A 162 -8.67 -0.12 -2.27
C THR A 162 -7.35 -0.39 -1.55
N ASN A 163 -7.35 -0.87 -0.31
CA ASN A 163 -6.10 -1.16 0.42
C ASN A 163 -5.62 -2.60 0.21
N GLY A 164 -6.51 -3.51 -0.19
CA GLY A 164 -6.17 -4.88 -0.55
C GLY A 164 -5.52 -4.97 -1.94
N LEU A 165 -6.19 -5.68 -2.86
CA LEU A 165 -5.60 -6.07 -4.14
C LEU A 165 -5.23 -4.88 -5.04
N MET A 166 -6.08 -3.84 -5.12
CA MET A 166 -5.82 -2.70 -6.01
C MET A 166 -4.68 -1.82 -5.49
N GLY A 167 -4.70 -1.47 -4.20
CA GLY A 167 -3.63 -0.70 -3.58
C GLY A 167 -2.28 -1.43 -3.61
N PHE A 168 -2.29 -2.75 -3.50
CA PHE A 168 -1.09 -3.57 -3.65
C PHE A 168 -0.47 -3.46 -5.04
N VAL A 169 -1.28 -3.62 -6.10
CA VAL A 169 -0.83 -3.47 -7.49
C VAL A 169 -0.27 -2.07 -7.75
N GLN A 170 -0.94 -1.03 -7.24
CA GLN A 170 -0.45 0.35 -7.36
C GLN A 170 0.92 0.54 -6.71
N ARG A 171 1.18 -0.07 -5.54
CA ARG A 171 2.48 0.03 -4.85
C ARG A 171 3.59 -0.72 -5.57
N ILE A 172 3.30 -1.86 -6.18
CA ILE A 172 4.26 -2.55 -7.07
C ILE A 172 4.64 -1.63 -8.23
N ALA A 173 3.65 -1.07 -8.92
CA ALA A 173 3.88 -0.17 -10.06
C ALA A 173 4.75 1.04 -9.67
N HIS A 174 4.46 1.68 -8.53
CA HIS A 174 5.28 2.79 -8.02
C HIS A 174 6.69 2.34 -7.63
N PHE A 175 6.85 1.17 -7.02
CA PHE A 175 8.16 0.63 -6.66
C PHE A 175 9.01 0.35 -7.90
N ASP A 176 8.43 -0.27 -8.94
CA ASP A 176 9.12 -0.54 -10.20
C ASP A 176 9.43 0.75 -10.97
N LEU A 177 8.52 1.72 -10.98
CA LEU A 177 8.76 3.05 -11.54
C LEU A 177 9.95 3.72 -10.85
N LEU A 178 9.98 3.74 -9.51
CA LEU A 178 11.09 4.31 -8.74
C LEU A 178 12.41 3.58 -8.98
N ARG A 179 12.38 2.26 -9.16
CA ARG A 179 13.57 1.47 -9.48
C ARG A 179 14.12 1.77 -10.88
N THR A 180 13.22 2.02 -11.83
CA THR A 180 13.56 2.34 -13.22
C THR A 180 14.02 3.79 -13.36
N SER A 181 13.38 4.72 -12.65
CA SER A 181 13.73 6.13 -12.54
C SER A 181 15.03 6.37 -11.74
N ALA A 182 15.37 5.50 -10.79
CA ALA A 182 16.71 5.48 -10.21
C ALA A 182 17.79 4.99 -11.20
N ARG A 183 17.40 4.35 -12.31
CA ARG A 183 18.29 3.84 -13.37
C ARG A 183 18.41 4.82 -14.54
N VAL A 184 17.36 5.59 -14.83
CA VAL A 184 17.30 6.64 -15.83
C VAL A 184 16.93 7.90 -15.07
N SER A 185 17.87 8.82 -14.85
CA SER A 185 17.63 10.01 -14.03
C SER A 185 16.31 10.65 -14.47
N PHE A 186 15.32 10.68 -13.58
CA PHE A 186 14.01 11.28 -13.80
C PHE A 186 14.10 12.71 -14.40
N TRP A 187 15.22 13.37 -14.15
CA TRP A 187 15.54 14.70 -14.62
C TRP A 187 16.14 14.75 -16.02
N ASP A 188 16.62 13.63 -16.57
CA ASP A 188 17.05 13.57 -17.98
C ASP A 188 15.84 13.76 -18.91
N PHE A 189 14.62 13.48 -18.40
CA PHE A 189 13.36 13.71 -19.09
C PHE A 189 12.77 15.12 -18.86
N LEU A 190 13.13 15.78 -17.75
CA LEU A 190 12.61 17.09 -17.37
C LEU A 190 13.62 18.23 -17.54
N SER A 191 14.88 17.96 -17.92
CA SER A 191 15.81 18.99 -18.32
C SER A 191 15.33 19.54 -19.66
N PRO A 192 14.90 20.80 -19.77
CA PRO A 192 14.82 21.42 -21.08
C PRO A 192 16.26 21.50 -21.58
N THR A 193 16.60 20.70 -22.57
CA THR A 193 17.77 20.96 -23.42
C THR A 193 17.51 22.30 -24.10
N ILE A 194 17.91 23.38 -23.43
CA ILE A 194 18.03 24.69 -24.05
C ILE A 194 19.35 24.63 -24.84
N THR A 195 19.24 24.19 -26.09
CA THR A 195 20.18 24.53 -27.16
C THR A 195 19.66 25.75 -27.89
#